data_AF-A0A6J0M9B2-F1
#
_entry.id   AF-A0A6J0M9B2-F1
#
_cell.length_a   1.000
_cell.length_b   1.000
_cell.length_c   1.000
_cell.angle_alpha   90.00
_cell.angle_beta   90.00
_cell.angle_gamma   90.00
#
_symmetry.space_group_name_H-M   'P 1'
#
loop_
_entity.id
_entity.type
_entity.pdbx_description
1 polymer ?
#
loop_
_entity_poly.entity_id
_entity_poly.type
_entity_poly.pdbx_seq_one_letter_code
_entity_poly.pdbx_strand_id
1 'polypeptide(L)'
;MFRENILVLTLFSIYWLSSAAGQNKSFSAVFAFGDSILDTGNNNRLLTVFKGNYWPYGWNYDFKIPTGRFGNGRVFTDMVAQGLGLKRVVPAYRRMRRIKRNDLKTGVCFASESLIDRGPRNNDIAYFVTPARLRLQSKDTYTSNMVFWTKTFLQDLYDLGARKFAVMGAIPVGCLPFHRFIFGGVFAWCNFMMNKISEDFNTKLRKALIGYEVEECFKGAKFVYVDMYGSIMNLINHPKVFGFTEAKRSCCCMVTSIIPCRNPDEYVFYDFAHPTMKAYEVISKPLIYQMRKGLA
;
A
#
# COMPACT_ATOMS: atom_id res chain seq x y z
N MET A 1 -26.24 -36.36 31.30
CA MET A 1 -25.66 -35.96 29.99
C MET A 1 -26.58 -34.90 29.40
N PHE A 2 -26.31 -33.63 29.71
CA PHE A 2 -27.17 -32.50 29.34
C PHE A 2 -27.00 -32.21 27.83
N ARG A 3 -28.06 -32.44 27.05
CA ARG A 3 -28.19 -31.90 25.69
C ARG A 3 -28.70 -30.46 25.84
N GLU A 4 -27.86 -29.50 25.52
CA GLU A 4 -28.28 -28.10 25.42
C GLU A 4 -29.16 -27.92 24.17
N ASN A 5 -30.44 -27.62 24.38
CA ASN A 5 -31.36 -27.26 23.31
C ASN A 5 -31.15 -25.77 22.99
N ILE A 6 -30.45 -25.47 21.89
CA ILE A 6 -30.33 -24.10 21.38
C ILE A 6 -31.57 -23.77 20.56
N LEU A 7 -32.38 -22.82 21.04
CA LEU A 7 -33.46 -22.20 20.28
C LEU A 7 -32.91 -20.95 19.56
N VAL A 8 -32.84 -20.98 18.23
CA VAL A 8 -32.51 -19.80 17.41
C VAL A 8 -33.81 -19.22 16.84
N LEU A 9 -34.21 -18.05 17.32
CA LEU A 9 -35.30 -17.26 16.75
C LEU A 9 -34.74 -16.31 15.69
N THR A 10 -35.08 -16.52 14.42
CA THR A 10 -34.80 -15.56 13.34
C THR A 10 -36.09 -14.86 12.91
N LEU A 11 -36.13 -13.54 13.08
CA LEU A 11 -37.13 -12.67 12.48
C LEU A 11 -36.69 -12.31 11.06
N PHE A 12 -37.30 -12.92 10.05
CA PHE A 12 -37.19 -12.43 8.67
C PHE A 12 -38.13 -11.24 8.48
N SER A 13 -37.65 -10.04 8.76
CA SER A 13 -38.25 -8.82 8.22
C SER A 13 -38.02 -8.82 6.71
N ILE A 14 -39.10 -9.01 5.93
CA ILE A 14 -39.11 -8.92 4.47
C ILE A 14 -38.79 -7.46 4.10
N TYR A 15 -37.50 -7.16 3.91
CA TYR A 15 -37.11 -5.93 3.25
C TYR A 15 -37.23 -6.14 1.74
N TRP A 16 -38.03 -5.27 1.13
CA TRP A 16 -38.13 -5.10 -0.31
C TRP A 16 -36.80 -5.31 -1.02
N LEU A 17 -36.76 -6.27 -1.94
CA LEU A 17 -35.75 -6.34 -2.99
C LEU A 17 -35.96 -5.14 -3.93
N SER A 18 -35.37 -3.99 -3.60
CA SER A 18 -35.02 -3.05 -4.65
C SER A 18 -33.94 -3.71 -5.50
N SER A 19 -34.34 -4.23 -6.64
CA SER A 19 -33.43 -4.51 -7.76
C SER A 19 -32.89 -3.18 -8.28
N ALA A 20 -31.99 -2.57 -7.52
CA ALA A 20 -31.02 -1.69 -8.15
C ALA A 20 -30.24 -2.61 -9.09
N ALA A 21 -30.50 -2.49 -10.40
CA ALA A 21 -29.73 -3.13 -11.44
C ALA A 21 -28.25 -2.94 -11.10
N GLY A 22 -27.66 -3.99 -10.53
CA GLY A 22 -26.31 -3.93 -10.03
C GLY A 22 -25.45 -3.72 -11.24
N GLN A 23 -24.83 -2.55 -11.37
CA GLN A 23 -23.61 -2.47 -12.17
C GLN A 23 -22.79 -3.70 -11.82
N ASN A 24 -22.36 -4.43 -12.84
CA ASN A 24 -21.64 -5.68 -12.70
C ASN A 24 -20.31 -5.43 -11.97
N LYS A 25 -20.35 -5.29 -10.64
CA LYS A 25 -19.22 -4.89 -9.81
C LYS A 25 -18.41 -6.15 -9.55
N SER A 26 -17.29 -6.28 -10.27
CA SER A 26 -16.32 -7.39 -10.12
C SER A 26 -15.75 -7.51 -8.69
N PHE A 27 -15.86 -6.44 -7.88
CA PHE A 27 -15.42 -6.39 -6.48
C PHE A 27 -16.46 -5.72 -5.59
N SER A 28 -16.66 -6.27 -4.39
CA SER A 28 -17.57 -5.70 -3.37
C SER A 28 -16.84 -4.97 -2.24
N ALA A 29 -15.56 -5.30 -2.00
CA ALA A 29 -14.76 -4.72 -0.93
C ALA A 29 -13.26 -4.72 -1.30
N VAL A 30 -12.50 -3.84 -0.64
CA VAL A 30 -11.02 -3.84 -0.63
C VAL A 30 -10.53 -3.82 0.82
N PHE A 31 -9.80 -4.87 1.22
CA PHE A 31 -9.08 -4.91 2.48
C PHE A 31 -7.59 -4.71 2.20
N ALA A 32 -7.02 -3.65 2.74
CA ALA A 32 -5.63 -3.28 2.48
C ALA A 32 -4.73 -3.63 3.67
N PHE A 33 -3.63 -4.31 3.42
CA PHE A 33 -2.61 -4.69 4.40
C PHE A 33 -1.25 -4.26 3.87
N GLY A 34 -0.38 -3.73 4.73
CA GLY A 34 0.93 -3.23 4.33
C GLY A 34 1.46 -2.13 5.25
N ASP A 35 2.27 -1.24 4.69
CA ASP A 35 3.01 -0.17 5.38
C ASP A 35 2.38 1.22 5.15
N SER A 36 3.17 2.27 5.40
CA SER A 36 2.81 3.67 5.20
C SER A 36 2.28 4.03 3.81
N ILE A 37 2.64 3.31 2.73
CA ILE A 37 2.15 3.58 1.37
C ILE A 37 0.64 3.33 1.26
N LEU A 38 0.13 2.41 2.07
CA LEU A 38 -1.28 2.02 2.12
C LEU A 38 -2.02 2.58 3.34
N ASP A 39 -1.30 3.09 4.36
CA ASP A 39 -1.91 3.53 5.60
C ASP A 39 -2.85 4.73 5.40
N THR A 40 -4.07 4.56 5.90
CA THR A 40 -5.15 5.55 5.86
C THR A 40 -5.40 6.24 7.19
N GLY A 41 -4.49 6.06 8.16
CA GLY A 41 -4.50 6.68 9.48
C GLY A 41 -4.57 5.71 10.65
N ASN A 42 -4.18 4.45 10.48
CA ASN A 42 -4.05 3.47 11.57
C ASN A 42 -3.00 3.91 12.59
N ASN A 43 -1.89 4.48 12.12
CA ASN A 43 -0.80 4.96 12.97
C ASN A 43 -1.19 6.04 13.98
N ASN A 44 -2.26 6.80 13.72
CA ASN A 44 -2.75 7.82 14.64
C ASN A 44 -3.19 7.26 16.00
N ARG A 45 -3.50 5.96 16.04
CA ARG A 45 -3.96 5.24 17.23
C ARG A 45 -2.90 4.29 17.78
N LEU A 46 -1.65 4.42 17.33
CA LEU A 46 -0.51 3.68 17.83
C LEU A 46 0.44 4.59 18.62
N LEU A 47 1.15 3.99 19.58
CA LEU A 47 2.25 4.63 20.28
C LEU A 47 3.50 4.56 19.39
N THR A 48 3.62 5.52 18.49
CA THR A 48 4.70 5.61 17.50
C THR A 48 4.97 7.07 17.13
N VAL A 49 6.20 7.36 16.70
CA VAL A 49 6.59 8.65 16.15
C VAL A 49 6.22 8.77 14.65
N PHE A 50 5.98 7.65 13.97
CA PHE A 50 5.59 7.65 12.56
C PHE A 50 4.09 7.95 12.43
N LYS A 51 3.74 9.23 12.26
CA LYS A 51 2.34 9.67 12.10
C LYS A 51 2.22 10.70 10.97
N GLY A 52 1.18 10.60 10.16
CA GLY A 52 0.81 11.61 9.15
C GLY A 52 -0.34 12.52 9.61
N ASN A 53 -0.44 12.82 10.91
CA ASN A 53 -1.59 13.53 11.52
C ASN A 53 -1.28 14.97 11.93
N TYR A 54 -0.23 15.57 11.39
CA TYR A 54 0.16 16.95 11.66
C TYR A 54 0.43 17.70 10.36
N TRP A 55 0.34 19.02 10.39
CA TRP A 55 0.66 19.86 9.23
C TRP A 55 2.14 19.69 8.84
N PRO A 56 2.48 19.58 7.55
CA PRO A 56 1.61 19.82 6.38
C PRO A 56 0.93 18.60 5.77
N TYR A 57 0.99 17.41 6.39
CA TYR A 57 0.28 16.23 5.87
C TYR A 57 -1.21 16.53 5.62
N GLY A 58 -1.78 15.95 4.57
CA GLY A 58 -3.15 16.23 4.16
C GLY A 58 -3.39 17.60 3.49
N TRP A 59 -2.35 18.34 3.09
CA TRP A 59 -2.46 19.63 2.37
C TRP A 59 -3.48 19.62 1.21
N ASN A 60 -3.40 18.65 0.30
CA ASN A 60 -4.28 18.48 -0.86
C ASN A 60 -5.53 17.63 -0.56
N TYR A 61 -5.77 17.26 0.70
CA TYR A 61 -6.99 16.56 1.07
C TYR A 61 -8.19 17.52 1.00
N ASP A 62 -9.41 17.01 0.78
CA ASP A 62 -10.62 17.81 0.52
C ASP A 62 -10.92 18.91 1.56
N PHE A 63 -10.40 18.76 2.79
CA PHE A 63 -10.55 19.72 3.88
C PHE A 63 -9.23 20.30 4.37
N LYS A 64 -8.10 19.98 3.71
CA LYS A 64 -6.73 20.29 4.16
C LYS A 64 -6.41 19.79 5.57
N ILE A 65 -7.04 18.70 5.99
CA ILE A 65 -6.90 18.11 7.33
C ILE A 65 -5.96 16.91 7.26
N PRO A 66 -4.92 16.84 8.11
CA PRO A 66 -4.08 15.66 8.21
C PRO A 66 -4.89 14.50 8.80
N THR A 67 -5.12 13.46 7.99
CA THR A 67 -5.95 12.30 8.39
C THR A 67 -5.15 11.13 8.97
N GLY A 68 -3.81 11.23 9.00
CA GLY A 68 -2.92 10.11 9.32
C GLY A 68 -2.34 9.39 8.10
N ARG A 69 -2.72 9.81 6.89
CA ARG A 69 -2.12 9.35 5.63
C ARG A 69 -0.71 9.93 5.47
N PHE A 70 0.24 9.09 5.05
CA PHE A 70 1.61 9.52 4.76
C PHE A 70 1.68 10.17 3.37
N GLY A 71 1.22 11.42 3.29
CA GLY A 71 1.29 12.25 2.08
C GLY A 71 0.51 13.56 2.22
N ASN A 72 0.49 14.36 1.15
CA ASN A 72 -0.35 15.56 1.07
C ASN A 72 -1.84 15.24 0.92
N GLY A 73 -2.27 14.01 0.71
CA GLY A 73 -3.68 13.73 0.45
C GLY A 73 -4.02 12.25 0.51
N ARG A 74 -4.84 11.82 -0.45
CA ARG A 74 -5.20 10.40 -0.62
C ARG A 74 -3.99 9.56 -1.00
N VAL A 75 -3.95 8.33 -0.48
CA VAL A 75 -2.86 7.37 -0.70
C VAL A 75 -3.29 6.29 -1.69
N PHE A 76 -2.37 5.38 -2.04
CA PHE A 76 -2.63 4.36 -3.07
C PHE A 76 -3.87 3.51 -2.78
N THR A 77 -4.12 3.16 -1.52
CA THR A 77 -5.34 2.43 -1.11
C THR A 77 -6.63 3.16 -1.46
N ASP A 78 -6.67 4.48 -1.30
CA ASP A 78 -7.84 5.28 -1.69
C ASP A 78 -8.01 5.28 -3.21
N MET A 79 -6.92 5.40 -3.95
CA MET A 79 -6.95 5.38 -5.42
C MET A 79 -7.50 4.05 -5.93
N VAL A 80 -7.04 2.93 -5.36
CA VAL A 80 -7.51 1.59 -5.71
C VAL A 80 -9.00 1.44 -5.38
N ALA A 81 -9.44 1.77 -4.17
CA ALA A 81 -10.84 1.64 -3.80
C ALA A 81 -11.77 2.53 -4.64
N GLN A 82 -11.34 3.76 -4.95
CA GLN A 82 -12.10 4.66 -5.81
C GLN A 82 -12.16 4.12 -7.23
N GLY A 83 -11.02 3.74 -7.79
CA GLY A 83 -10.94 3.23 -9.15
C GLY A 83 -11.61 1.87 -9.29
N LEU A 84 -11.83 1.08 -8.24
CA LEU A 84 -12.68 -0.11 -8.27
C LEU A 84 -14.18 0.20 -8.07
N GLY A 85 -14.57 1.47 -7.92
CA GLY A 85 -15.97 1.87 -7.77
C GLY A 85 -16.57 1.54 -6.40
N LEU A 86 -15.73 1.42 -5.37
CA LEU A 86 -16.14 1.07 -4.01
C LEU A 86 -16.41 2.31 -3.16
N LYS A 87 -15.39 3.15 -2.98
CA LYS A 87 -15.45 4.37 -2.16
C LYS A 87 -14.29 5.30 -2.48
N ARG A 88 -14.50 6.61 -2.30
CA ARG A 88 -13.46 7.64 -2.52
C ARG A 88 -12.32 7.60 -1.51
N VAL A 89 -12.63 7.21 -0.27
CA VAL A 89 -11.71 7.22 0.87
C VAL A 89 -11.91 5.94 1.66
N VAL A 90 -10.82 5.23 1.94
CA VAL A 90 -10.84 4.01 2.76
C VAL A 90 -10.58 4.37 4.22
N PRO A 91 -11.43 3.91 5.16
CA PRO A 91 -11.21 4.17 6.58
C PRO A 91 -10.15 3.21 7.15
N ALA A 92 -9.31 3.76 8.04
CA ALA A 92 -8.39 2.98 8.86
C ALA A 92 -9.18 2.10 9.86
N TYR A 93 -8.85 0.82 9.94
CA TYR A 93 -9.48 -0.15 10.83
C TYR A 93 -9.37 0.25 12.31
N ARG A 94 -8.24 0.83 12.73
CA ARG A 94 -8.05 1.29 14.11
C ARG A 94 -8.91 2.52 14.47
N ARG A 95 -9.67 3.08 13.53
CA ARG A 95 -10.65 4.15 13.79
C ARG A 95 -11.98 3.60 14.34
N MET A 96 -11.92 2.61 15.24
CA MET A 96 -13.04 1.75 15.65
C MET A 96 -14.32 2.50 16.03
N ARG A 97 -14.24 3.61 16.79
CA ARG A 97 -15.40 4.44 17.16
C ARG A 97 -16.12 5.14 15.99
N ARG A 98 -15.54 5.15 14.79
CA ARG A 98 -16.07 5.84 13.61
C ARG A 98 -16.14 4.94 12.37
N ILE A 99 -16.01 3.63 12.52
CA ILE A 99 -16.23 2.67 11.43
C ILE A 99 -17.71 2.28 11.44
N LYS A 100 -18.39 2.55 10.34
CA LYS A 100 -19.79 2.13 10.16
C LYS A 100 -19.81 0.68 9.66
N ARG A 101 -20.89 -0.06 9.90
CA ARG A 101 -21.06 -1.41 9.32
C ARG A 101 -20.90 -1.42 7.78
N ASN A 102 -21.35 -0.36 7.11
CA ASN A 102 -21.20 -0.22 5.66
C ASN A 102 -19.74 -0.06 5.22
N ASP A 103 -18.87 0.48 6.08
CA ASP A 103 -17.45 0.60 5.78
C ASP A 103 -16.80 -0.78 5.70
N LEU A 104 -17.14 -1.70 6.61
CA LEU A 104 -16.65 -3.08 6.59
C LEU A 104 -17.12 -3.84 5.34
N LYS A 105 -18.38 -3.64 4.92
CA LYS A 105 -18.93 -4.27 3.71
C LYS A 105 -18.22 -3.86 2.43
N THR A 106 -17.68 -2.64 2.40
CA THR A 106 -17.01 -2.07 1.23
C THR A 106 -15.49 -2.02 1.40
N GLY A 107 -14.98 -2.54 2.52
CA GLY A 107 -13.55 -2.68 2.81
C GLY A 107 -12.94 -1.58 3.70
N VAL A 108 -11.93 -1.97 4.46
CA VAL A 108 -11.18 -1.11 5.39
C VAL A 108 -9.67 -1.35 5.23
N CYS A 109 -8.86 -0.41 5.71
CA CYS A 109 -7.42 -0.52 5.65
C CYS A 109 -6.85 -0.92 7.01
N PHE A 110 -6.05 -2.00 7.03
CA PHE A 110 -5.29 -2.50 8.16
C PHE A 110 -3.80 -2.11 8.10
N ALA A 111 -3.35 -1.55 6.97
CA ALA A 111 -1.96 -1.14 6.78
C ALA A 111 -1.51 -0.12 7.83
N SER A 112 -0.25 -0.24 8.27
CA SER A 112 0.30 0.56 9.34
C SER A 112 1.82 0.63 9.21
N GLU A 113 2.37 1.82 9.45
CA GLU A 113 3.79 2.03 9.53
C GLU A 113 4.31 1.53 10.89
N SER A 114 4.90 0.33 10.91
CA SER A 114 5.49 -0.28 12.10
C SER A 114 6.88 -0.80 11.79
N LEU A 115 7.81 -0.50 12.71
CA LEU A 115 9.16 -1.06 12.75
C LEU A 115 9.20 -2.47 13.34
N ILE A 116 8.13 -2.90 14.01
CA ILE A 116 8.19 -4.00 14.98
C ILE A 116 7.49 -5.28 14.45
N ASP A 117 6.66 -5.17 13.42
CA ASP A 117 5.86 -6.32 12.96
C ASP A 117 6.61 -7.17 11.92
N ARG A 118 6.53 -8.51 11.99
CA ARG A 118 7.31 -9.44 11.16
C ARG A 118 6.52 -9.88 9.91
N GLY A 119 6.26 -8.94 8.99
CA GLY A 119 5.59 -9.21 7.71
C GLY A 119 6.24 -8.40 6.59
N PRO A 120 6.23 -8.89 5.33
CA PRO A 120 6.96 -8.30 4.21
C PRO A 120 6.41 -6.91 3.86
N ARG A 121 7.22 -5.88 4.02
CA ARG A 121 6.90 -4.46 3.78
C ARG A 121 8.02 -3.78 2.99
N ASN A 122 7.75 -2.63 2.38
CA ASN A 122 8.82 -1.84 1.73
C ASN A 122 9.93 -1.48 2.72
N ASN A 123 9.57 -1.29 3.99
CA ASN A 123 10.52 -0.93 5.03
C ASN A 123 11.51 -2.06 5.33
N ASP A 124 11.18 -3.33 5.07
CA ASP A 124 12.10 -4.46 5.26
C ASP A 124 13.33 -4.33 4.35
N ILE A 125 13.14 -3.87 3.12
CA ILE A 125 14.26 -3.59 2.21
C ILE A 125 15.12 -2.46 2.77
N ALA A 126 14.52 -1.41 3.34
CA ALA A 126 15.26 -0.34 4.02
C ALA A 126 16.01 -0.84 5.27
N TYR A 127 15.50 -1.87 5.98
CA TYR A 127 16.15 -2.47 7.15
C TYR A 127 17.25 -3.48 6.81
N PHE A 128 17.28 -4.02 5.59
CA PHE A 128 18.32 -4.97 5.19
C PHE A 128 19.74 -4.39 5.38
N VAL A 129 19.92 -3.09 5.16
CA VAL A 129 21.24 -2.43 5.29
C VAL A 129 21.66 -2.13 6.73
N THR A 130 20.86 -2.52 7.72
CA THR A 130 21.32 -2.45 9.12
C THR A 130 22.52 -3.40 9.32
N PRO A 131 23.60 -2.97 10.01
CA PRO A 131 24.82 -3.76 10.15
C PRO A 131 24.58 -5.17 10.70
N ALA A 132 23.60 -5.34 11.58
CA ALA A 132 23.20 -6.65 12.10
C ALA A 132 22.65 -7.57 10.99
N ARG A 133 21.80 -7.07 10.09
CA ARG A 133 21.19 -7.88 9.02
C ARG A 133 22.17 -8.26 7.93
N LEU A 134 23.05 -7.32 7.52
CA LEU A 134 24.12 -7.60 6.55
C LEU A 134 25.08 -8.70 7.01
N ARG A 135 25.28 -8.85 8.33
CA ARG A 135 26.10 -9.91 8.92
C ARG A 135 25.37 -11.25 9.03
N LEU A 136 24.05 -11.25 9.10
CA LEU A 136 23.24 -12.43 9.36
C LEU A 136 22.74 -13.12 8.08
N GLN A 137 22.48 -12.36 7.00
CA GLN A 137 21.83 -12.90 5.81
C GLN A 137 22.38 -12.29 4.52
N SER A 138 22.54 -13.13 3.50
CA SER A 138 22.81 -12.64 2.14
C SER A 138 21.60 -11.89 1.58
N LYS A 139 21.82 -11.01 0.59
CA LYS A 139 20.75 -10.33 -0.15
C LYS A 139 19.72 -11.32 -0.71
N ASP A 140 20.22 -12.38 -1.34
CA ASP A 140 19.39 -13.41 -1.96
C ASP A 140 18.53 -14.15 -0.93
N THR A 141 19.14 -14.57 0.18
CA THR A 141 18.43 -15.23 1.29
C THR A 141 17.36 -14.33 1.88
N TYR A 142 17.66 -13.04 2.03
CA TYR A 142 16.72 -12.08 2.58
C TYR A 142 15.50 -11.86 1.67
N THR A 143 15.73 -11.61 0.37
CA THR A 143 14.63 -11.41 -0.58
C THR A 143 13.81 -12.69 -0.78
N SER A 144 14.43 -13.87 -0.73
CA SER A 144 13.72 -15.16 -0.74
C SER A 144 12.85 -15.35 0.51
N ASN A 145 13.35 -14.97 1.70
CA ASN A 145 12.56 -15.00 2.93
C ASN A 145 11.37 -14.04 2.88
N MET A 146 11.54 -12.85 2.31
CA MET A 146 10.42 -11.91 2.13
C MET A 146 9.31 -12.51 1.24
N VAL A 147 9.66 -13.21 0.16
CA VAL A 147 8.68 -13.90 -0.68
C VAL A 147 8.01 -15.04 0.10
N PHE A 148 8.76 -15.81 0.89
CA PHE A 148 8.20 -16.85 1.75
C PHE A 148 7.20 -16.27 2.77
N TRP A 149 7.55 -15.21 3.49
CA TRP A 149 6.62 -14.55 4.42
C TRP A 149 5.40 -13.98 3.73
N THR A 150 5.55 -13.49 2.49
CA THR A 150 4.43 -13.03 1.67
C THR A 150 3.48 -14.19 1.39
N LYS A 151 4.01 -15.35 0.99
CA LYS A 151 3.22 -16.56 0.78
C LYS A 151 2.43 -16.96 2.02
N THR A 152 3.09 -17.03 3.17
CA THR A 152 2.45 -17.39 4.45
C THR A 152 1.29 -16.45 4.76
N PHE A 153 1.51 -15.14 4.66
CA PHE A 153 0.47 -14.15 4.91
C PHE A 153 -0.71 -14.27 3.93
N LEU A 154 -0.44 -14.51 2.64
CA LEU A 154 -1.49 -14.72 1.64
C LEU A 154 -2.26 -16.02 1.91
N GLN A 155 -1.59 -17.07 2.40
CA GLN A 155 -2.22 -18.32 2.80
C GLN A 155 -3.17 -18.10 3.98
N ASP A 156 -2.75 -17.37 5.02
CA ASP A 156 -3.60 -17.06 6.17
C ASP A 156 -4.88 -16.32 5.72
N LEU A 157 -4.75 -15.36 4.80
CA LEU A 157 -5.91 -14.66 4.22
C LEU A 157 -6.78 -15.57 3.37
N TYR A 158 -6.18 -16.48 2.61
CA TYR A 158 -6.90 -17.47 1.81
C TYR A 158 -7.71 -18.43 2.69
N ASP A 159 -7.13 -18.89 3.80
CA ASP A 159 -7.78 -19.76 4.78
C ASP A 159 -8.95 -19.05 5.48
N LEU A 160 -8.86 -17.72 5.62
CA LEU A 160 -9.96 -16.85 6.03
C LEU A 160 -11.02 -16.55 4.93
N GLY A 161 -10.83 -17.10 3.72
CA GLY A 161 -11.81 -17.03 2.63
C GLY A 161 -11.46 -16.05 1.50
N ALA A 162 -10.31 -15.37 1.53
CA ALA A 162 -9.91 -14.50 0.43
C ALA A 162 -9.57 -15.33 -0.82
N ARG A 163 -9.97 -14.83 -2.01
CA ARG A 163 -9.74 -15.52 -3.30
C ARG A 163 -9.17 -14.62 -4.40
N LYS A 164 -9.07 -13.31 -4.17
CA LYS A 164 -8.56 -12.35 -5.16
C LYS A 164 -7.51 -11.50 -4.48
N PHE A 165 -6.27 -11.55 -4.95
CA PHE A 165 -5.12 -10.93 -4.31
C PHE A 165 -4.40 -9.99 -5.29
N ALA A 166 -4.45 -8.69 -5.01
CA ALA A 166 -3.56 -7.72 -5.65
C ALA A 166 -2.32 -7.55 -4.76
N VAL A 167 -1.18 -8.08 -5.19
CA VAL A 167 0.04 -8.15 -4.37
C VAL A 167 1.04 -7.11 -4.89
N MET A 168 1.32 -6.12 -4.06
CA MET A 168 2.21 -5.00 -4.37
C MET A 168 3.68 -5.40 -4.28
N GLY A 169 4.43 -5.14 -5.35
CA GLY A 169 5.89 -5.18 -5.33
C GLY A 169 6.48 -3.99 -4.58
N ALA A 170 7.74 -4.13 -4.17
CA ALA A 170 8.51 -3.07 -3.54
C ALA A 170 8.69 -1.86 -4.46
N ILE A 171 8.70 -0.66 -3.90
CA ILE A 171 8.99 0.60 -4.61
C ILE A 171 10.51 0.77 -4.87
N PRO A 172 10.98 1.74 -5.69
CA PRO A 172 12.42 1.93 -5.90
C PRO A 172 13.07 2.61 -4.68
N VAL A 173 13.33 1.83 -3.63
CA VAL A 173 13.79 2.31 -2.31
C VAL A 173 15.04 3.17 -2.43
N GLY A 174 15.98 2.81 -3.31
CA GLY A 174 17.20 3.57 -3.53
C GLY A 174 17.00 4.95 -4.16
N CYS A 175 15.87 5.17 -4.84
CA CYS A 175 15.53 6.46 -5.44
C CYS A 175 14.63 7.33 -4.54
N LEU A 176 14.26 6.87 -3.35
CA LEU A 176 13.52 7.69 -2.39
C LEU A 176 14.36 8.89 -1.94
N PRO A 177 13.72 10.04 -1.65
CA PRO A 177 14.45 11.23 -1.24
C PRO A 177 15.41 10.98 -0.07
N PHE A 178 15.02 10.20 0.94
CA PHE A 178 15.89 9.87 2.08
C PHE A 178 17.17 9.14 1.67
N HIS A 179 17.05 8.13 0.79
CA HIS A 179 18.21 7.39 0.29
C HIS A 179 19.11 8.26 -0.58
N ARG A 180 18.53 9.15 -1.41
CA ARG A 180 19.30 10.12 -2.19
C ARG A 180 20.04 11.12 -1.30
N PHE A 181 19.41 11.55 -0.21
CA PHE A 181 20.02 12.47 0.76
C PHE A 181 21.23 11.85 1.45
N ILE A 182 21.12 10.59 1.90
CA ILE A 182 22.22 9.92 2.63
C ILE A 182 23.29 9.37 1.69
N PHE A 183 22.91 8.74 0.58
CA PHE A 183 23.81 7.93 -0.25
C PHE A 183 24.03 8.48 -1.67
N GLY A 184 23.26 9.49 -2.08
CA GLY A 184 23.25 9.98 -3.46
C GLY A 184 24.35 11.00 -3.80
N GLY A 185 25.12 11.45 -2.80
CA GLY A 185 26.16 12.46 -2.97
C GLY A 185 25.63 13.81 -3.47
N VAL A 186 26.52 14.65 -4.00
CA VAL A 186 26.23 16.02 -4.47
C VAL A 186 25.13 16.08 -5.54
N PHE A 187 24.97 15.00 -6.31
CA PHE A 187 24.01 14.93 -7.41
C PHE A 187 22.70 14.21 -7.04
N ALA A 188 22.55 13.79 -5.77
CA ALA A 188 21.39 13.07 -5.27
C ALA A 188 21.05 11.81 -6.13
N TRP A 189 22.05 11.00 -6.49
CA TRP A 189 21.86 9.75 -7.23
C TRP A 189 21.02 8.73 -6.46
N CYS A 190 20.37 7.82 -7.19
CA CYS A 190 19.74 6.67 -6.53
C CYS A 190 20.80 5.75 -5.94
N ASN A 191 20.49 5.14 -4.80
CA ASN A 191 21.29 4.05 -4.25
C ASN A 191 21.03 2.77 -5.07
N PHE A 192 21.94 2.45 -6.00
CA PHE A 192 21.83 1.31 -6.90
C PHE A 192 21.73 -0.03 -6.17
N MET A 193 22.42 -0.18 -5.02
CA MET A 193 22.35 -1.41 -4.25
C MET A 193 20.94 -1.66 -3.70
N MET A 194 20.28 -0.62 -3.20
CA MET A 194 18.92 -0.72 -2.66
C MET A 194 17.88 -0.98 -3.74
N ASN A 195 18.04 -0.36 -4.90
CA ASN A 195 17.21 -0.65 -6.06
C ASN A 195 17.39 -2.10 -6.53
N LYS A 196 18.62 -2.60 -6.58
CA LYS A 196 18.88 -4.00 -6.95
C LYS A 196 18.23 -5.00 -6.00
N ILE A 197 18.22 -4.72 -4.69
CA ILE A 197 17.50 -5.56 -3.71
C ILE A 197 15.98 -5.51 -3.95
N SER A 198 15.45 -4.31 -4.24
CA SER A 198 14.02 -4.12 -4.55
C SER A 198 13.63 -4.89 -5.82
N GLU A 199 14.45 -4.82 -6.87
CA GLU A 199 14.24 -5.52 -8.14
C GLU A 199 14.34 -7.04 -7.99
N ASP A 200 15.28 -7.53 -7.19
CA ASP A 200 15.43 -8.96 -6.91
C ASP A 200 14.20 -9.51 -6.17
N PHE A 201 13.77 -8.83 -5.10
CA PHE A 201 12.51 -9.18 -4.43
C PHE A 201 11.32 -9.16 -5.39
N ASN A 202 11.17 -8.10 -6.18
CA ASN A 202 10.06 -7.96 -7.14
C ASN A 202 10.06 -9.04 -8.21
N THR A 203 11.22 -9.42 -8.70
CA THR A 203 11.38 -10.49 -9.69
C THR A 203 10.98 -11.84 -9.09
N LYS A 204 11.45 -12.15 -7.88
CA LYS A 204 11.09 -13.39 -7.17
C LYS A 204 9.60 -13.42 -6.83
N LEU A 205 9.05 -12.33 -6.32
CA LEU A 205 7.64 -12.22 -5.99
C LEU A 205 6.75 -12.43 -7.23
N ARG A 206 7.04 -11.73 -8.34
CA ARG A 206 6.28 -11.88 -9.59
C ARG A 206 6.29 -13.34 -10.07
N LYS A 207 7.45 -14.00 -10.03
CA LYS A 207 7.56 -15.43 -10.40
C LYS A 207 6.76 -16.33 -9.45
N ALA A 208 6.84 -16.07 -8.14
CA ALA A 208 6.14 -16.86 -7.14
C ALA A 208 4.62 -16.77 -7.29
N LEU A 209 4.07 -15.57 -7.54
CA LEU A 209 2.63 -15.37 -7.74
C LEU A 209 2.06 -16.17 -8.93
N ILE A 210 2.84 -16.32 -10.01
CA ILE A 210 2.47 -17.18 -11.15
C ILE A 210 2.39 -18.65 -10.70
N GLY A 211 3.31 -19.08 -9.83
CA GLY A 211 3.28 -20.43 -9.26
C GLY A 211 2.07 -20.65 -8.35
N TYR A 212 1.69 -19.66 -7.55
CA TYR A 212 0.60 -19.81 -6.57
C TYR A 212 -0.74 -20.13 -7.23
N GLU A 213 -1.00 -19.69 -8.45
CA GLU A 213 -2.28 -19.97 -9.16
C GLU A 213 -2.50 -21.46 -9.45
N VAL A 214 -1.43 -22.27 -9.52
CA VAL A 214 -1.51 -23.70 -9.77
C VAL A 214 -1.27 -24.55 -8.52
N GLU A 215 -0.96 -23.93 -7.39
CA GLU A 215 -0.78 -24.65 -6.13
C GLU A 215 -2.12 -25.04 -5.51
N GLU A 216 -2.21 -26.28 -5.02
CA GLU A 216 -3.46 -26.78 -4.41
C GLU A 216 -3.85 -25.98 -3.16
N CYS A 217 -2.88 -25.42 -2.41
CA CYS A 217 -3.15 -24.58 -1.25
C CYS A 217 -3.81 -23.23 -1.59
N PHE A 218 -3.84 -22.86 -2.87
CA PHE A 218 -4.48 -21.64 -3.38
C PHE A 218 -5.54 -21.95 -4.44
N LYS A 219 -6.14 -23.14 -4.40
CA LYS A 219 -7.14 -23.57 -5.39
C LYS A 219 -8.26 -22.54 -5.60
N GLY A 220 -8.37 -22.05 -6.83
CA GLY A 220 -9.39 -21.08 -7.22
C GLY A 220 -9.12 -19.64 -6.75
N ALA A 221 -7.95 -19.37 -6.16
CA ALA A 221 -7.49 -18.01 -5.94
C ALA A 221 -6.91 -17.40 -7.23
N LYS A 222 -6.97 -16.07 -7.35
CA LYS A 222 -6.36 -15.29 -8.43
C LYS A 222 -5.36 -14.31 -7.84
N PHE A 223 -4.21 -14.15 -8.50
CA PHE A 223 -3.17 -13.24 -8.07
C PHE A 223 -2.83 -12.25 -9.17
N VAL A 224 -2.68 -10.98 -8.80
CA VAL A 224 -2.15 -9.94 -9.69
C VAL A 224 -0.98 -9.27 -9.01
N TYR A 225 0.17 -9.30 -9.66
CA TYR A 225 1.32 -8.49 -9.28
C TYR A 225 1.08 -7.02 -9.62
N VAL A 226 1.29 -6.12 -8.66
CA VAL A 226 1.13 -4.68 -8.82
C VAL A 226 2.51 -4.03 -8.89
N ASP A 227 2.88 -3.56 -10.08
CA ASP A 227 4.21 -3.05 -10.40
C ASP A 227 4.45 -1.60 -9.94
N MET A 228 4.55 -1.42 -8.63
CA MET A 228 4.82 -0.11 -8.04
C MET A 228 6.24 0.38 -8.33
N TYR A 229 7.22 -0.53 -8.42
CA TYR A 229 8.59 -0.19 -8.81
C TYR A 229 8.63 0.49 -10.18
N GLY A 230 8.15 -0.22 -11.21
CA GLY A 230 8.17 0.26 -12.58
C GLY A 230 7.35 1.54 -12.74
N SER A 231 6.19 1.62 -12.08
CA SER A 231 5.33 2.80 -12.15
C SER A 231 5.99 4.05 -11.56
N ILE A 232 6.63 3.94 -10.39
CA ILE A 232 7.32 5.07 -9.76
C ILE A 232 8.61 5.41 -10.52
N MET A 233 9.38 4.41 -10.95
CA MET A 233 10.60 4.66 -11.75
C MET A 233 10.31 5.37 -13.06
N ASN A 234 9.23 5.00 -13.75
CA ASN A 234 8.79 5.67 -14.97
C ASN A 234 8.48 7.16 -14.71
N LEU A 235 7.82 7.44 -13.58
CA LEU A 235 7.48 8.79 -13.16
C LEU A 235 8.74 9.60 -12.79
N ILE A 236 9.71 8.98 -12.11
CA ILE A 236 11.01 9.59 -11.78
C ILE A 236 11.82 9.92 -13.03
N ASN A 237 11.83 9.02 -14.02
CA ASN A 237 12.64 9.16 -15.23
C ASN A 237 12.00 10.09 -16.27
N HIS A 238 10.67 10.22 -16.25
CA HIS A 238 9.91 11.03 -17.22
C HIS A 238 8.94 12.02 -16.54
N PRO A 239 9.40 12.84 -15.56
CA PRO A 239 8.50 13.62 -14.71
C PRO A 239 7.69 14.67 -15.50
N LYS A 240 8.31 15.32 -16.49
CA LYS A 240 7.66 16.34 -17.31
C LYS A 240 6.47 15.79 -18.11
N VAL A 241 6.54 14.53 -18.55
CA VAL A 241 5.44 13.87 -19.29
C VAL A 241 4.19 13.76 -18.42
N PHE A 242 4.37 13.59 -17.10
CA PHE A 242 3.30 13.49 -16.13
C PHE A 242 3.01 14.82 -15.41
N GLY A 243 3.60 15.92 -15.89
CA GLY A 243 3.39 17.26 -15.36
C GLY A 243 4.08 17.53 -14.02
N PHE A 244 5.18 16.85 -13.70
CA PHE A 244 6.04 17.13 -12.55
C PHE A 244 7.29 17.92 -12.97
N THR A 245 7.73 18.82 -12.11
CA THR A 245 8.96 19.60 -12.29
C THR A 245 10.10 19.10 -11.40
N GLU A 246 9.79 18.45 -10.28
CA GLU A 246 10.76 17.92 -9.32
C GLU A 246 10.50 16.43 -9.01
N ALA A 247 11.51 15.58 -9.24
CA ALA A 247 11.41 14.13 -9.15
C ALA A 247 12.41 13.47 -8.19
N LYS A 248 13.36 14.24 -7.66
CA LYS A 248 14.41 13.77 -6.75
C LYS A 248 14.20 14.27 -5.33
N ARG A 249 13.82 15.54 -5.17
CA ARG A 249 13.60 16.17 -3.86
C ARG A 249 12.17 15.96 -3.37
N SER A 250 11.98 16.06 -2.05
CA SER A 250 10.66 16.05 -1.43
C SER A 250 10.10 17.46 -1.27
N CYS A 251 8.78 17.59 -1.36
CA CYS A 251 8.09 18.85 -1.10
C CYS A 251 8.22 19.29 0.38
N CYS A 252 8.18 18.35 1.33
CA CYS A 252 8.21 18.60 2.76
C CYS A 252 9.14 17.62 3.50
N CYS A 253 9.32 17.91 4.80
CA CYS A 253 9.39 16.92 5.86
C CYS A 253 10.68 16.10 5.77
N MET A 254 11.70 16.75 5.24
CA MET A 254 13.08 16.31 5.18
C MET A 254 13.92 17.41 5.83
N VAL A 255 15.10 17.06 6.36
CA VAL A 255 16.06 18.05 6.89
C VAL A 255 16.39 19.16 5.87
N THR A 256 16.32 18.88 4.57
CA THR A 256 16.55 19.85 3.49
C THR A 256 15.29 20.61 3.03
N SER A 257 14.12 20.28 3.58
CA SER A 257 12.80 20.84 3.23
C SER A 257 11.99 21.10 4.51
N ILE A 258 12.56 21.88 5.44
CA ILE A 258 11.90 22.29 6.70
C ILE A 258 10.66 23.15 6.39
N ILE A 259 10.81 24.07 5.43
CA ILE A 259 9.70 24.85 4.86
C ILE A 259 9.11 24.03 3.70
N PRO A 260 7.83 23.64 3.77
CA PRO A 260 7.19 22.90 2.69
C PRO A 260 7.17 23.70 1.38
N CYS A 261 7.25 22.99 0.26
CA CYS A 261 7.16 23.58 -1.09
C CYS A 261 5.81 24.29 -1.30
N ARG A 262 5.74 25.26 -2.23
CA ARG A 262 4.50 26.02 -2.48
C ARG A 262 3.39 25.18 -3.11
N ASN A 263 3.76 24.23 -3.97
CA ASN A 263 2.82 23.41 -4.72
C ASN A 263 3.24 21.94 -4.71
N PRO A 264 2.63 21.10 -3.87
CA PRO A 264 2.93 19.67 -3.84
C PRO A 264 2.70 18.94 -5.17
N ASP A 265 1.83 19.44 -6.04
CA ASP A 265 1.50 18.78 -7.32
C ASP A 265 2.60 18.93 -8.37
N GLU A 266 3.64 19.73 -8.11
CA GLU A 266 4.84 19.80 -8.94
C GLU A 266 5.88 18.73 -8.59
N TYR A 267 5.71 18.05 -7.45
CA TYR A 267 6.67 17.10 -6.90
C TYR A 267 6.18 15.66 -7.03
N VAL A 268 7.11 14.76 -7.34
CA VAL A 268 6.86 13.31 -7.30
C VAL A 268 6.71 12.83 -5.87
N PHE A 269 7.58 13.29 -4.97
CA PHE A 269 7.64 12.88 -3.58
C PHE A 269 7.16 13.99 -2.65
N TYR A 270 6.27 13.63 -1.73
CA TYR A 270 5.76 14.56 -0.74
C TYR A 270 6.75 14.75 0.41
N ASP A 271 7.20 13.65 1.01
CA ASP A 271 8.17 13.66 2.11
C ASP A 271 9.40 12.80 1.77
N PHE A 272 10.16 12.41 2.79
CA PHE A 272 11.40 11.66 2.62
C PHE A 272 11.24 10.27 1.99
N ALA A 273 10.03 9.71 1.92
CA ALA A 273 9.76 8.37 1.36
C ALA A 273 8.50 8.27 0.49
N HIS A 274 7.49 9.10 0.72
CA HIS A 274 6.15 8.88 0.17
C HIS A 274 5.88 9.73 -1.08
N PRO A 275 5.28 9.16 -2.14
CA PRO A 275 4.77 9.91 -3.28
C PRO A 275 3.70 10.94 -2.91
N THR A 276 3.54 11.97 -3.74
CA THR A 276 2.42 12.92 -3.63
C THR A 276 1.10 12.28 -4.06
N MET A 277 -0.02 12.89 -3.65
CA MET A 277 -1.36 12.48 -4.08
C MET A 277 -1.45 12.45 -5.62
N LYS A 278 -0.94 13.46 -6.32
CA LYS A 278 -0.90 13.48 -7.79
C LYS A 278 -0.06 12.33 -8.35
N ALA A 279 1.10 12.02 -7.75
CA ALA A 279 1.89 10.87 -8.18
C ALA A 279 1.11 9.55 -8.04
N TYR A 280 0.38 9.36 -6.93
CA TYR A 280 -0.53 8.23 -6.76
C TYR A 280 -1.65 8.19 -7.82
N GLU A 281 -2.26 9.33 -8.15
CA GLU A 281 -3.29 9.41 -9.19
C GLU A 281 -2.76 9.02 -10.58
N VAL A 282 -1.53 9.41 -10.91
CA VAL A 282 -0.88 9.06 -12.18
C VAL A 282 -0.61 7.55 -12.25
N ILE A 283 0.05 6.98 -11.25
CA ILE A 283 0.45 5.56 -11.29
C ILE A 283 -0.73 4.61 -11.11
N SER A 284 -1.77 5.01 -10.39
CA SER A 284 -2.87 4.11 -10.05
C SER A 284 -3.77 3.74 -11.23
N LYS A 285 -3.97 4.64 -12.21
CA LYS A 285 -4.83 4.38 -13.39
C LYS A 285 -4.48 3.07 -14.13
N PRO A 286 -3.24 2.86 -14.62
CA PRO A 286 -2.88 1.62 -15.29
C PRO A 286 -2.88 0.41 -14.34
N LEU A 287 -2.46 0.59 -13.09
CA LEU A 287 -2.43 -0.49 -12.10
C LEU A 287 -3.84 -1.02 -11.77
N ILE A 288 -4.82 -0.13 -11.62
CA ILE A 288 -6.22 -0.50 -11.36
C ILE A 288 -6.83 -1.22 -12.55
N TYR A 289 -6.47 -0.82 -13.78
CA TYR A 289 -6.87 -1.55 -14.98
C TYR A 289 -6.33 -2.99 -14.97
N GLN A 290 -5.05 -3.17 -14.64
CA GLN A 290 -4.43 -4.50 -14.52
C GLN A 290 -5.07 -5.34 -13.41
N MET A 291 -5.34 -4.76 -12.25
CA MET A 291 -6.06 -5.42 -11.15
C MET A 291 -7.44 -5.90 -11.58
N ARG A 292 -8.23 -5.04 -12.25
CA ARG A 292 -9.55 -5.42 -12.75
C ARG A 292 -9.48 -6.57 -13.74
N LYS A 293 -8.52 -6.53 -14.67
CA LYS A 293 -8.39 -7.56 -15.70
C LYS A 293 -7.92 -8.89 -15.13
N GLY A 294 -6.89 -8.89 -14.28
CA GLY A 294 -6.32 -10.13 -13.76
C GLY A 294 -7.11 -10.76 -12.61
N LEU A 295 -7.94 -9.99 -11.91
CA LEU A 295 -8.79 -10.51 -10.83
C LEU A 295 -10.28 -10.64 -11.22
N ALA A 296 -10.68 -10.26 -12.44
CA ALA A 296 -12.02 -10.56 -12.96
C ALA A 296 -12.24 -12.06 -13.03
#